data_AF-A0A4R0MYE3-F1
#
_entry.id   AF-A0A4R0MYE3-F1
#
_cell.length_a   1.000
_cell.length_b   1.000
_cell.length_c   1.000
_cell.angle_alpha   90.00
_cell.angle_beta   90.00
_cell.angle_gamma   90.00
#
_symmetry.space_group_name_H-M   'P 1'
#
loop_
_entity.id
_entity.type
_entity.pdbx_description
1 polymer ?
#
loop_
_entity_poly.entity_id
_entity_poly.type
_entity_poly.pdbx_seq_one_letter_code
_entity_poly.pdbx_strand_id
1 'polypeptide(L)'
;MMEYTDKIKALQQKAGIEADGVASSKTWLHIYYLLFSSVPYDINVDSIIKVIQQKINVRADGYPWTKTWDVLYKLLIVESCADDFANFSDPENEKMLAMMSPEARPFAKELIYLSARKGIHIRIIDKTIDSNFGLSFYVGIFEKNKKGELVYVDKSPNYAQVAKLGEFIGLTYDQNSRVFNSFPKFEIVPAWSIRMNEEEVKEELSRRKMQNLKLLAIF
;
A
#
# COMPACT_ATOMS: atom_id res chain seq x y z
N MET A 1 -23.95 6.49 -21.26
CA MET A 1 -23.51 5.57 -20.20
C MET A 1 -22.24 4.93 -20.73
N MET A 2 -21.12 4.98 -20.00
CA MET A 2 -19.85 4.41 -20.51
C MET A 2 -19.94 2.87 -20.51
N GLU A 3 -19.56 2.25 -21.62
CA GLU A 3 -19.60 0.80 -21.82
C GLU A 3 -18.65 0.06 -20.85
N TYR A 4 -18.93 -1.22 -20.56
CA TYR A 4 -18.09 -2.02 -19.64
C TYR A 4 -16.65 -2.09 -20.09
N THR A 5 -16.44 -2.30 -21.39
CA THR A 5 -15.12 -2.43 -21.99
C THR A 5 -14.29 -1.16 -21.77
N ASP A 6 -14.90 0.03 -21.82
CA ASP A 6 -14.19 1.29 -21.63
C ASP A 6 -13.79 1.51 -20.16
N LYS A 7 -14.65 1.09 -19.21
CA LYS A 7 -14.32 1.11 -17.78
C LYS A 7 -13.15 0.17 -17.46
N ILE A 8 -13.16 -1.02 -18.07
CA ILE A 8 -12.07 -2.00 -17.92
C ILE A 8 -10.77 -1.41 -18.47
N LYS A 9 -10.79 -0.82 -19.67
CA LYS A 9 -9.62 -0.15 -20.26
C LYS A 9 -9.08 0.96 -19.38
N ALA A 10 -9.94 1.81 -18.80
CA ALA A 10 -9.51 2.86 -17.90
C ALA A 10 -8.84 2.31 -16.63
N LEU A 11 -9.39 1.24 -16.05
CA LEU A 11 -8.79 0.56 -14.89
C LEU A 11 -7.46 -0.10 -15.24
N GLN A 12 -7.35 -0.73 -16.41
CA GLN A 12 -6.11 -1.32 -16.93
C GLN A 12 -5.01 -0.26 -17.15
N GLN A 13 -5.37 0.90 -17.74
CA GLN A 13 -4.46 2.03 -17.89
C GLN A 13 -3.99 2.56 -16.53
N LYS A 14 -4.90 2.72 -15.57
CA LYS A 14 -4.57 3.13 -14.20
C LYS A 14 -3.63 2.15 -13.51
N ALA A 15 -3.81 0.86 -13.77
CA ALA A 15 -2.97 -0.23 -13.28
C ALA A 15 -1.61 -0.36 -14.00
N GLY A 16 -1.38 0.38 -15.09
CA GLY A 16 -0.14 0.30 -15.87
C GLY A 16 0.00 -1.02 -16.66
N ILE A 17 -1.12 -1.64 -17.05
CA ILE A 17 -1.16 -2.84 -17.88
C ILE A 17 -1.79 -2.54 -19.25
N GLU A 18 -1.69 -3.49 -20.18
CA GLU A 18 -2.31 -3.38 -21.50
C GLU A 18 -3.82 -3.17 -21.38
N ALA A 19 -4.34 -2.18 -22.13
CA ALA A 19 -5.73 -1.73 -22.07
C ALA A 19 -6.56 -2.37 -23.19
N ASP A 20 -6.68 -3.70 -23.17
CA ASP A 20 -7.42 -4.48 -24.15
C ASP A 20 -8.95 -4.49 -23.89
N GLY A 21 -9.38 -4.09 -22.70
CA GLY A 21 -10.78 -4.13 -22.27
C GLY A 21 -11.29 -5.52 -21.87
N VAL A 22 -10.39 -6.49 -21.73
CA VAL A 22 -10.69 -7.86 -21.29
C VAL A 22 -10.32 -8.02 -19.81
N ALA A 23 -11.30 -8.38 -18.99
CA ALA A 23 -11.11 -8.58 -17.56
C ALA A 23 -10.41 -9.92 -17.24
N SER A 24 -9.13 -10.01 -17.58
CA SER A 24 -8.28 -11.18 -17.31
C SER A 24 -7.93 -11.31 -15.83
N SER A 25 -7.35 -12.46 -15.45
CA SER A 25 -6.76 -12.66 -14.11
C SER A 25 -5.76 -11.56 -13.75
N LYS A 26 -4.96 -11.10 -14.72
CA LYS A 26 -4.03 -9.97 -14.58
C LYS A 26 -4.78 -8.68 -14.24
N THR A 27 -5.91 -8.40 -14.89
CA THR A 27 -6.72 -7.21 -14.59
C THR A 27 -7.22 -7.24 -13.14
N TRP A 28 -7.76 -8.37 -12.69
CA TRP A 28 -8.26 -8.50 -11.32
C TRP A 28 -7.18 -8.38 -10.26
N LEU A 29 -6.01 -8.99 -10.51
CA LEU A 29 -4.86 -8.88 -9.62
C LEU A 29 -4.41 -7.42 -9.48
N HIS A 30 -4.40 -6.65 -10.57
CA HIS A 30 -3.99 -5.25 -10.50
C HIS A 30 -5.06 -4.33 -9.90
N ILE A 31 -6.34 -4.61 -10.12
CA ILE A 31 -7.41 -3.92 -9.39
C ILE A 31 -7.31 -4.21 -7.89
N TYR A 32 -6.99 -5.44 -7.50
CA TYR A 32 -6.69 -5.78 -6.12
C TYR A 32 -5.53 -4.92 -5.59
N TYR A 33 -4.41 -4.84 -6.33
CA TYR A 33 -3.30 -3.97 -5.95
C TYR A 33 -3.71 -2.51 -5.78
N LEU A 34 -4.55 -1.98 -6.67
CA LEU A 34 -5.05 -0.60 -6.57
C LEU A 34 -5.94 -0.36 -5.35
N LEU A 35 -6.64 -1.38 -4.84
CA LEU A 35 -7.58 -1.25 -3.73
C LEU A 35 -6.99 -1.58 -2.36
N PHE A 36 -6.02 -2.49 -2.33
CA PHE A 36 -5.48 -3.06 -1.09
C PHE A 36 -3.99 -2.79 -0.92
N SER A 37 -3.31 -2.29 -1.94
CA SER A 37 -1.86 -2.07 -1.96
C SER A 37 -1.04 -3.30 -1.54
N SER A 38 -1.61 -4.51 -1.64
CA SER A 38 -1.03 -5.76 -1.15
C SER A 38 -1.35 -6.91 -2.09
N VAL A 39 -0.69 -8.05 -1.91
CA VAL A 39 -0.91 -9.25 -2.72
C VAL A 39 -2.02 -10.09 -2.09
N PRO A 40 -2.97 -10.64 -2.88
CA PRO A 40 -3.99 -11.51 -2.33
C PRO A 40 -3.36 -12.80 -1.80
N TYR A 41 -3.88 -13.30 -0.67
CA TYR A 41 -3.45 -14.56 -0.08
C TYR A 41 -3.73 -15.76 -1.00
N ASP A 42 -4.87 -15.71 -1.72
CA ASP A 42 -5.27 -16.70 -2.72
C ASP A 42 -5.32 -16.02 -4.10
N ILE A 43 -4.59 -16.58 -5.06
CA ILE A 43 -4.50 -16.06 -6.43
C ILE A 43 -5.64 -16.56 -7.33
N ASN A 44 -6.56 -17.39 -6.81
CA ASN A 44 -7.76 -17.78 -7.52
C ASN A 44 -8.60 -16.52 -7.88
N VAL A 45 -8.95 -16.38 -9.15
CA VAL A 45 -9.64 -15.19 -9.68
C VAL A 45 -10.99 -14.96 -8.99
N ASP A 46 -11.76 -16.01 -8.71
CA ASP A 46 -13.06 -15.88 -8.04
C ASP A 46 -12.87 -15.42 -6.59
N SER A 47 -11.84 -15.90 -5.90
CA SER A 47 -11.47 -15.44 -4.57
C SER A 47 -11.09 -13.96 -4.58
N ILE A 48 -10.26 -13.53 -5.53
CA ILE A 48 -9.86 -12.13 -5.70
C ILE A 48 -11.09 -11.25 -5.95
N ILE A 49 -11.98 -11.66 -6.87
CA ILE A 49 -13.19 -10.89 -7.20
C ILE A 49 -14.08 -10.77 -5.97
N LYS A 50 -14.29 -11.84 -5.20
CA LYS A 50 -15.12 -11.79 -3.98
C LYS A 50 -14.55 -10.83 -2.94
N VAL A 51 -13.23 -10.83 -2.73
CA VAL A 51 -12.58 -9.92 -1.78
C VAL A 51 -12.70 -8.46 -2.25
N ILE A 52 -12.50 -8.20 -3.55
CA ILE A 52 -12.75 -6.87 -4.14
C ILE A 52 -14.20 -6.45 -3.94
N GLN A 53 -15.16 -7.32 -4.23
CA GLN A 53 -16.59 -7.06 -4.08
C GLN A 53 -16.98 -6.74 -2.64
N GLN A 54 -16.43 -7.47 -1.66
CA GLN A 54 -16.60 -7.18 -0.23
C GLN A 54 -16.06 -5.78 0.12
N LYS A 55 -14.84 -5.46 -0.35
CA LYS A 55 -14.19 -4.17 -0.08
C LYS A 55 -14.96 -2.98 -0.62
N ILE A 56 -15.57 -3.12 -1.79
CA ILE A 56 -16.38 -2.06 -2.42
C ILE A 56 -17.87 -2.14 -2.05
N ASN A 57 -18.23 -3.00 -1.10
CA ASN A 57 -19.59 -3.18 -0.57
C ASN A 57 -20.65 -3.48 -1.64
N VAL A 58 -20.34 -4.41 -2.55
CA VAL A 58 -21.30 -4.99 -3.50
C VAL A 58 -21.49 -6.49 -3.22
N ARG A 59 -22.41 -7.14 -3.93
CA ARG A 59 -22.63 -8.59 -3.80
C ARG A 59 -21.32 -9.33 -4.10
N ALA A 60 -20.84 -10.13 -3.13
CA ALA A 60 -19.58 -10.87 -3.22
C ALA A 60 -19.80 -12.32 -3.68
N ASP A 61 -20.20 -12.50 -4.93
CA ASP A 61 -20.48 -13.81 -5.54
C ASP A 61 -19.39 -14.32 -6.47
N GLY A 62 -18.34 -13.52 -6.74
CA GLY A 62 -17.28 -13.85 -7.70
C GLY A 62 -17.63 -13.48 -9.14
N TYR A 63 -18.86 -13.01 -9.39
CA TYR A 63 -19.30 -12.57 -10.71
C TYR A 63 -19.28 -11.04 -10.80
N PRO A 64 -18.42 -10.45 -11.65
CA PRO A 64 -18.23 -9.01 -11.72
C PRO A 64 -19.34 -8.35 -12.55
N TRP A 65 -20.55 -8.29 -11.97
CA TRP A 65 -21.70 -7.61 -12.56
C TRP A 65 -21.41 -6.15 -12.86
N THR A 66 -22.31 -5.56 -13.65
CA THR A 66 -22.43 -4.12 -13.90
C THR A 66 -21.99 -3.22 -12.76
N LYS A 67 -22.61 -3.43 -11.60
CA LYS A 67 -22.42 -2.59 -10.42
C LYS A 67 -21.00 -2.66 -9.87
N THR A 68 -20.33 -3.81 -9.98
CA THR A 68 -18.93 -3.98 -9.58
C THR A 68 -18.05 -3.02 -10.38
N TRP A 69 -18.19 -3.00 -11.70
CA TRP A 69 -17.43 -2.12 -12.57
C TRP A 69 -17.75 -0.64 -12.38
N ASP A 70 -19.01 -0.30 -12.17
CA ASP A 70 -19.43 1.09 -11.93
C ASP A 70 -18.78 1.64 -10.66
N VAL A 71 -18.79 0.87 -9.57
CA VAL A 71 -18.19 1.28 -8.30
C VAL A 71 -16.67 1.35 -8.42
N LEU A 72 -16.02 0.37 -9.07
CA LEU A 72 -14.57 0.39 -9.28
C LEU A 72 -14.12 1.60 -10.12
N TYR A 73 -14.81 1.87 -11.23
CA TYR A 73 -14.51 3.01 -12.08
C TYR A 73 -14.70 4.32 -11.31
N LYS A 74 -15.82 4.46 -10.60
CA LYS A 74 -16.08 5.63 -9.78
C LYS A 74 -14.98 5.82 -8.73
N LEU A 75 -14.62 4.79 -7.98
CA LEU A 75 -13.64 4.88 -6.90
C LEU A 75 -12.21 5.13 -7.40
N LEU A 76 -11.77 4.40 -8.43
CA LEU A 76 -10.35 4.37 -8.85
C LEU A 76 -10.02 5.34 -9.98
N ILE A 77 -11.02 5.80 -10.74
CA ILE A 77 -10.85 6.72 -11.87
C ILE A 77 -11.46 8.09 -11.57
N VAL A 78 -12.73 8.15 -11.18
CA VAL A 78 -13.45 9.44 -11.01
C VAL A 78 -13.12 10.11 -9.68
N GLU A 79 -13.22 9.37 -8.59
CA GLU A 79 -12.96 9.81 -7.21
C GLU A 79 -11.52 9.50 -6.78
N SER A 80 -10.64 9.17 -7.73
CA SER A 80 -9.25 8.87 -7.43
C SER A 80 -8.68 10.05 -6.63
N CYS A 81 -8.34 9.80 -5.37
CA CYS A 81 -8.10 10.78 -4.31
C CYS A 81 -6.82 11.64 -4.51
N ALA A 82 -6.59 12.13 -5.72
CA ALA A 82 -5.56 13.13 -5.98
C ALA A 82 -5.86 14.44 -5.22
N ASP A 83 -7.13 14.82 -5.06
CA ASP A 83 -7.51 16.07 -4.39
C ASP A 83 -7.46 16.01 -2.85
N ASP A 84 -7.77 14.88 -2.22
CA ASP A 84 -7.71 14.76 -0.76
C ASP A 84 -6.27 14.65 -0.22
N PHE A 85 -5.34 14.11 -1.02
CA PHE A 85 -3.95 13.96 -0.61
C PHE A 85 -3.26 15.33 -0.42
N ALA A 86 -3.64 16.33 -1.21
CA ALA A 86 -3.13 17.70 -1.09
C ALA A 86 -3.44 18.30 0.30
N ASN A 87 -4.57 17.94 0.91
CA ASN A 87 -4.96 18.40 2.24
C ASN A 87 -4.18 17.73 3.39
N PHE A 88 -3.47 16.64 3.12
CA PHE A 88 -2.66 15.91 4.10
C PHE A 88 -1.15 15.97 3.81
N SER A 89 -0.74 16.84 2.89
CA SER A 89 0.67 17.06 2.59
C SER A 89 1.39 17.65 3.80
N ASP A 90 2.40 16.92 4.29
CA ASP A 90 3.39 17.39 5.27
C ASP A 90 4.73 17.53 4.53
N PRO A 91 5.34 18.72 4.47
CA PRO A 91 6.60 18.94 3.77
C PRO A 91 7.74 18.01 4.23
N GLU A 92 7.74 17.57 5.49
CA GLU A 92 8.73 16.63 5.99
C GLU A 92 8.51 15.23 5.41
N ASN A 93 7.26 14.81 5.24
CA ASN A 93 6.97 13.56 4.55
C ASN A 93 7.31 13.62 3.06
N GLU A 94 7.07 14.75 2.39
CA GLU A 94 7.41 14.90 0.98
C GLU A 94 8.91 14.73 0.72
N LYS A 95 9.75 15.34 1.56
CA LYS A 95 11.22 15.17 1.52
C LYS A 95 11.59 13.69 1.65
N MET A 96 11.04 13.01 2.65
CA MET A 96 11.34 11.60 2.92
C MET A 96 10.89 10.71 1.76
N LEU A 97 9.66 10.89 1.26
CA LEU A 97 9.10 10.13 0.14
C LEU A 97 9.92 10.27 -1.15
N ALA A 98 10.54 11.44 -1.38
CA ALA A 98 11.41 11.67 -2.53
C ALA A 98 12.68 10.82 -2.49
N MET A 99 13.18 10.51 -1.29
CA MET A 99 14.38 9.68 -1.07
C MET A 99 14.08 8.18 -1.05
N MET A 100 12.83 7.76 -0.85
CA MET A 100 12.46 6.34 -0.77
C MET A 100 12.56 5.61 -2.11
N SER A 101 12.87 4.31 -2.03
CA SER A 101 12.80 3.38 -3.15
C SER A 101 11.44 3.43 -3.88
N PRO A 102 11.41 3.13 -5.20
CA PRO A 102 10.17 3.01 -5.96
C PRO A 102 9.18 2.01 -5.36
N GLU A 103 9.68 0.96 -4.73
CA GLU A 103 8.90 -0.09 -4.09
C GLU A 103 8.23 0.38 -2.79
N ALA A 104 8.95 1.08 -1.91
CA ALA A 104 8.44 1.46 -0.60
C ALA A 104 7.60 2.75 -0.60
N ARG A 105 7.90 3.67 -1.52
CA ARG A 105 7.18 4.95 -1.64
C ARG A 105 5.66 4.83 -1.71
N PRO A 106 5.03 3.95 -2.53
CA PRO A 106 3.57 3.86 -2.58
C PRO A 106 2.95 3.39 -1.26
N PHE A 107 3.59 2.45 -0.55
CA PHE A 107 3.11 1.97 0.76
C PHE A 107 3.20 3.06 1.83
N ALA A 108 4.30 3.80 1.88
CA ALA A 108 4.45 4.91 2.81
C ALA A 108 3.41 6.02 2.56
N LYS A 109 3.16 6.37 1.28
CA LYS A 109 2.08 7.30 0.91
C LYS A 109 0.73 6.81 1.42
N GLU A 110 0.38 5.56 1.14
CA GLU A 110 -0.90 5.01 1.57
C GLU A 110 -1.04 5.02 3.09
N LEU A 111 0.00 4.65 3.84
CA LEU A 111 -0.03 4.67 5.30
C LEU A 111 -0.22 6.09 5.86
N ILE A 112 0.43 7.10 5.26
CA ILE A 112 0.24 8.51 5.62
C ILE A 112 -1.23 8.91 5.42
N TYR A 113 -1.78 8.60 4.25
CA TYR A 113 -3.16 8.92 3.90
C TYR A 113 -4.19 8.25 4.83
N LEU A 114 -4.05 6.93 5.04
CA LEU A 114 -4.95 6.18 5.91
C LEU A 114 -4.88 6.67 7.36
N SER A 115 -3.69 7.02 7.84
CA SER A 115 -3.50 7.58 9.18
C SER A 115 -4.15 8.96 9.31
N ALA A 116 -3.95 9.83 8.31
CA ALA A 116 -4.52 11.17 8.30
C ALA A 116 -6.06 11.15 8.29
N ARG A 117 -6.68 10.21 7.57
CA ARG A 117 -8.14 9.99 7.61
C ARG A 117 -8.68 9.53 8.97
N LYS A 118 -7.82 9.03 9.86
CA LYS A 118 -8.14 8.72 11.25
C LYS A 118 -7.78 9.86 12.20
N GLY A 119 -7.35 11.01 11.69
CA GLY A 119 -6.87 12.13 12.48
C GLY A 119 -5.50 11.90 13.12
N ILE A 120 -4.74 10.90 12.65
CA ILE A 120 -3.41 10.59 13.15
C ILE A 120 -2.38 11.20 12.19
N HIS A 121 -1.59 12.15 12.69
CA HIS A 121 -0.46 12.68 11.95
C HIS A 121 0.77 11.79 12.16
N ILE A 122 1.28 11.23 11.06
CA ILE A 122 2.50 10.43 11.06
C ILE A 122 3.56 11.11 10.21
N ARG A 123 4.84 10.90 10.57
CA ARG A 123 5.97 11.24 9.71
C ARG A 123 6.88 10.06 9.48
N ILE A 124 7.42 9.95 8.27
CA ILE A 124 8.51 9.03 7.97
C ILE A 124 9.78 9.54 8.65
N ILE A 125 10.51 8.65 9.31
CA ILE A 125 11.72 8.98 10.06
C ILE A 125 12.96 8.48 9.32
N ASP A 126 13.93 9.38 9.15
CA ASP A 126 15.16 9.23 8.36
C ASP A 126 16.14 8.14 8.86
N LYS A 127 15.81 7.38 9.91
CA LYS A 127 16.82 6.57 10.61
C LYS A 127 17.49 5.50 9.76
N THR A 128 16.91 5.10 8.62
CA THR A 128 17.56 4.40 7.51
C THR A 128 16.54 4.29 6.37
N ILE A 129 16.33 5.38 5.62
CA ILE A 129 15.65 5.27 4.33
C ILE A 129 16.51 4.29 3.51
N ASP A 130 15.93 3.13 3.20
CA ASP A 130 16.59 1.97 2.56
C ASP A 130 17.25 0.89 3.45
N SER A 131 16.85 0.74 4.72
CA SER A 131 17.10 -0.56 5.38
C SER A 131 16.36 -1.68 4.67
N ASN A 132 16.93 -2.90 4.69
CA ASN A 132 16.34 -4.07 4.04
C ASN A 132 16.06 -3.88 2.54
N PHE A 133 17.10 -3.58 1.74
CA PHE A 133 17.03 -3.43 0.28
C PHE A 133 16.12 -2.31 -0.24
N GLY A 134 15.72 -1.34 0.59
CA GLY A 134 14.74 -0.34 0.18
C GLY A 134 13.29 -0.71 0.52
N LEU A 135 13.05 -1.82 1.22
CA LEU A 135 11.71 -2.36 1.49
C LEU A 135 11.20 -2.05 2.91
N SER A 136 11.87 -1.17 3.64
CA SER A 136 11.42 -0.79 4.99
C SER A 136 11.58 0.69 5.26
N PHE A 137 10.77 1.19 6.20
CA PHE A 137 10.81 2.58 6.64
C PHE A 137 10.28 2.71 8.08
N TYR A 138 10.66 3.79 8.74
CA TYR A 138 10.28 4.06 10.12
C TYR A 138 9.22 5.15 10.17
N VAL A 139 8.33 5.07 11.16
CA VAL A 139 7.23 6.01 11.33
C VAL A 139 7.23 6.56 12.75
N GLY A 140 7.11 7.88 12.89
CA GLY A 140 6.84 8.56 14.16
C GLY A 140 5.43 9.16 14.18
N ILE A 141 4.80 9.17 15.35
CA ILE A 141 3.51 9.84 15.57
C ILE A 141 3.74 11.26 16.07
N PHE A 142 2.98 12.20 15.52
CA PHE A 142 3.04 13.61 15.87
C PHE A 142 1.66 14.09 16.31
N GLU A 143 1.62 14.86 17.38
CA GLU A 143 0.39 15.44 17.92
C GLU A 143 0.55 16.95 18.05
N LYS A 144 -0.54 17.70 17.87
CA LYS A 144 -0.51 19.16 18.00
C LYS A 144 -0.38 19.54 19.48
N ASN A 145 0.65 20.31 19.82
CA ASN A 145 0.76 20.91 21.15
C ASN A 145 -0.25 22.07 21.31
N LYS A 146 -0.24 22.73 22.48
CA LYS A 146 -1.13 23.87 22.78
C LYS A 146 -0.99 25.06 21.82
N LYS A 147 0.13 25.16 21.11
CA LYS A 147 0.42 26.20 20.10
C LYS A 147 0.04 25.76 18.69
N GLY A 148 -0.47 24.54 18.52
CA GLY A 148 -0.81 23.96 17.22
C GLY A 148 0.36 23.32 16.48
N GLU A 149 1.55 23.27 17.08
CA GLU A 149 2.76 22.70 16.46
C GLU A 149 2.75 21.17 16.59
N LEU A 150 3.11 20.46 15.52
CA LEU A 150 3.25 19.01 15.54
C LEU A 150 4.52 18.60 16.29
N VAL A 151 4.35 17.88 17.40
CA VAL A 151 5.43 17.39 18.25
C VAL A 151 5.42 15.87 18.27
N TYR A 152 6.61 15.26 18.18
CA TYR A 152 6.77 13.81 18.25
C TYR A 152 6.29 13.25 19.59
N VAL A 153 5.52 12.15 19.54
CA VAL A 153 5.01 11.44 20.72
C VAL A 153 5.48 9.99 20.71
N ASP A 154 6.48 9.70 21.54
CA ASP A 154 7.11 8.39 21.62
C ASP A 154 6.17 7.27 22.07
N LYS A 155 5.35 7.55 23.09
CA LYS A 155 4.42 6.57 23.69
C LYS A 155 2.98 6.87 23.33
N SER A 156 2.71 7.16 22.05
CA SER A 156 1.33 7.40 21.60
C SER A 156 0.54 6.08 21.52
N PRO A 157 -0.70 6.04 22.04
CA PRO A 157 -1.58 4.88 21.87
C PRO A 157 -1.95 4.65 20.40
N ASN A 158 -1.84 5.68 19.56
CA ASN A 158 -2.23 5.65 18.15
C ASN A 158 -1.36 4.72 17.30
N TYR A 159 -0.17 4.36 17.76
CA TYR A 159 0.67 3.46 16.98
C TYR A 159 0.07 2.07 16.79
N ALA A 160 -0.72 1.56 17.74
CA ALA A 160 -1.40 0.28 17.55
C ALA A 160 -2.42 0.38 16.39
N GLN A 161 -3.02 1.56 16.20
CA GLN A 161 -3.92 1.81 15.08
C GLN A 161 -3.14 1.94 13.76
N VAL A 162 -2.02 2.67 13.76
CA VAL A 162 -1.14 2.80 12.58
C VAL A 162 -0.57 1.43 12.18
N ALA A 163 -0.19 0.58 13.13
CA ALA A 163 0.27 -0.79 12.86
C ALA A 163 -0.79 -1.60 12.11
N LYS A 164 -2.04 -1.59 12.59
CA LYS A 164 -3.17 -2.26 11.91
C LYS A 164 -3.42 -1.70 10.51
N LEU A 165 -3.24 -0.40 10.30
CA LEU A 165 -3.35 0.21 8.97
C LEU A 165 -2.22 -0.26 8.05
N GLY A 166 -0.99 -0.38 8.56
CA GLY A 166 0.13 -0.93 7.81
C GLY A 166 -0.09 -2.40 7.43
N GLU A 167 -0.49 -3.23 8.40
CA GLU A 167 -0.85 -4.64 8.16
C GLU A 167 -1.98 -4.77 7.13
N PHE A 168 -2.98 -3.90 7.20
CA PHE A 168 -4.08 -3.85 6.25
C PHE A 168 -3.63 -3.60 4.81
N ILE A 169 -2.53 -2.88 4.61
CA ILE A 169 -1.93 -2.62 3.30
C ILE A 169 -0.74 -3.53 2.98
N GLY A 170 -0.57 -4.63 3.71
CA GLY A 170 0.44 -5.65 3.44
C GLY A 170 1.85 -5.34 3.96
N LEU A 171 1.99 -4.39 4.89
CA LEU A 171 3.23 -4.17 5.61
C LEU A 171 3.27 -5.05 6.86
N THR A 172 4.44 -5.58 7.20
CA THR A 172 4.68 -6.11 8.53
C THR A 172 5.13 -5.00 9.48
N TYR A 173 4.66 -5.10 10.72
CA TYR A 173 4.99 -4.16 11.78
C TYR A 173 5.90 -4.82 12.82
N ASP A 174 7.13 -4.32 12.97
CA ASP A 174 8.06 -4.84 13.98
C ASP A 174 7.72 -4.25 15.37
N GLN A 175 7.07 -5.05 16.21
CA GLN A 175 6.76 -4.66 17.60
C GLN A 175 8.02 -4.62 18.48
N ASN A 176 9.06 -5.39 18.15
CA ASN A 176 10.28 -5.50 18.95
C ASN A 176 11.15 -4.25 18.83
N SER A 177 10.99 -3.46 17.76
CA SER A 177 11.72 -2.20 17.56
C SER A 177 11.57 -1.24 18.75
N ARG A 178 10.41 -1.25 19.43
CA ARG A 178 10.15 -0.44 20.63
C ARG A 178 10.88 -0.89 21.89
N VAL A 179 11.16 -2.19 22.02
CA VAL A 179 11.89 -2.74 23.18
C VAL A 179 13.31 -2.19 23.21
N PHE A 180 13.85 -1.82 22.04
CA PHE A 180 15.19 -1.26 21.87
C PHE A 180 15.23 0.27 21.68
N ASN A 181 14.18 1.01 22.07
CA ASN A 181 14.06 2.47 21.86
C ASN A 181 14.23 2.92 20.39
N SER A 182 13.93 2.04 19.43
CA SER A 182 13.89 2.42 18.01
C SER A 182 12.47 2.77 17.60
N PHE A 183 12.33 3.65 16.61
CA PHE A 183 11.02 4.02 16.08
C PHE A 183 10.33 2.76 15.53
N PRO A 184 9.00 2.74 15.47
CA PRO A 184 8.29 1.65 14.81
C PRO A 184 8.69 1.50 13.35
N LYS A 185 9.02 0.27 12.97
CA LYS A 185 9.49 -0.09 11.63
C LYS A 185 8.40 -0.84 10.87
N PHE A 186 8.16 -0.42 9.64
CA PHE A 186 7.33 -1.12 8.68
C PHE A 186 8.20 -1.75 7.61
N GLU A 187 7.88 -2.97 7.23
CA GLU A 187 8.57 -3.69 6.16
C GLU A 187 7.58 -4.25 5.14
N ILE A 188 7.98 -4.23 3.87
CA ILE A 188 7.26 -4.87 2.79
C ILE A 188 7.75 -6.30 2.68
N VAL A 189 6.82 -7.25 2.76
CA VAL A 189 7.12 -8.67 2.55
C VAL A 189 6.79 -9.03 1.11
N PRO A 190 7.78 -9.37 0.27
CA PRO A 190 7.51 -9.77 -1.11
C PRO A 190 6.67 -11.05 -1.15
N ALA A 191 5.65 -11.14 -2.00
CA ALA A 191 4.79 -12.34 -2.01
C ALA A 191 5.51 -13.63 -2.38
N TRP A 192 6.60 -13.56 -3.15
CA TRP A 192 7.41 -14.73 -3.47
C TRP A 192 8.14 -15.31 -2.25
N SER A 193 8.24 -14.56 -1.14
CA SER A 193 8.94 -15.00 0.07
C SER A 193 8.12 -15.88 1.01
N ILE A 194 6.83 -16.14 0.72
CA ILE A 194 5.89 -16.80 1.64
C ILE A 194 6.39 -18.19 2.13
N ARG A 195 7.22 -18.88 1.35
CA ARG A 195 7.76 -20.21 1.68
C ARG A 195 9.27 -20.22 1.91
N MET A 196 9.86 -19.04 2.04
CA MET A 196 11.29 -18.86 2.19
C MET A 196 11.60 -18.44 3.63
N ASN A 197 12.74 -18.88 4.15
CA ASN A 197 13.27 -18.36 5.41
C ASN A 197 13.97 -17.01 5.20
N GLU A 198 14.31 -16.31 6.29
CA GLU A 198 14.91 -14.96 6.20
C GLU A 198 16.21 -14.89 5.40
N GLU A 199 17.04 -15.94 5.45
CA GLU A 199 18.31 -16.00 4.73
C GLU A 199 18.07 -16.15 3.23
N GLU A 200 17.20 -17.08 2.84
CA GLU A 200 16.77 -17.28 1.45
C GLU A 200 16.15 -16.00 0.86
N VAL A 201 15.36 -15.27 1.64
CA VAL A 201 14.77 -13.98 1.22
C VAL A 201 15.84 -12.94 0.97
N LYS A 202 16.84 -12.83 1.86
CA LYS A 202 17.96 -11.89 1.70
C LYS A 202 18.82 -12.23 0.48
N GLU A 203 19.07 -13.51 0.24
CA GLU A 203 19.81 -13.97 -0.94
C GLU A 203 19.06 -13.62 -2.24
N GLU A 204 17.76 -13.89 -2.29
CA GLU A 204 16.94 -13.59 -3.48
C GLU A 204 16.79 -12.09 -3.71
N LEU A 205 16.60 -11.28 -2.66
CA LEU A 205 16.62 -9.81 -2.76
C LEU A 205 17.98 -9.30 -3.26
N SER A 206 19.08 -9.88 -2.78
CA SER A 206 20.43 -9.55 -3.22
C SER A 206 20.61 -9.87 -4.71
N ARG A 207 20.20 -11.07 -5.13
CA ARG A 207 20.25 -11.51 -6.53
C ARG A 207 19.45 -10.58 -7.44
N ARG A 208 18.22 -10.24 -7.05
CA ARG A 208 17.35 -9.33 -7.82
C ARG A 208 17.95 -7.94 -7.93
N LYS A 209 18.47 -7.38 -6.84
CA LYS A 209 19.14 -6.08 -6.83
C LYS A 209 20.37 -6.07 -7.74
N MET A 210 21.21 -7.11 -7.66
CA MET A 210 22.40 -7.26 -8.51
C MET A 210 22.05 -7.37 -10.00
N GLN A 211 20.94 -8.01 -10.32
CA GLN A 211 20.46 -8.17 -11.70
C GLN A 211 19.52 -7.03 -12.16
N ASN A 212 19.35 -5.99 -11.35
CA ASN A 212 18.42 -4.89 -11.62
C ASN A 212 16.98 -5.34 -11.94
N LEU A 213 16.53 -6.41 -11.25
CA LEU A 213 15.17 -6.92 -11.32
C LEU A 213 14.28 -6.20 -10.31
N LYS A 214 12.99 -6.07 -10.63
CA LYS A 214 12.00 -5.55 -9.69
C LYS A 214 11.91 -6.43 -8.45
N LEU A 215 12.09 -5.84 -7.26
CA LEU A 215 12.19 -6.60 -6.00
C LEU A 215 10.87 -7.30 -5.65
N LEU A 216 9.73 -6.68 -5.98
CA LEU A 216 8.40 -7.19 -5.66
C LEU A 216 7.75 -8.00 -6.79
N ALA A 217 8.39 -8.15 -7.95
CA ALA A 217 7.78 -8.85 -9.08
C ALA A 217 7.58 -10.34 -8.78
N ILE A 218 6.38 -10.84 -9.06
CA ILE A 218 6.07 -12.27 -9.10
C ILE A 218 6.48 -12.76 -10.49
N PHE A 219 7.23 -13.87 -10.56
CA PHE A 219 7.79 -14.43 -11.79
C PHE A 219 6.74 -14.72 -12.87
#